data_AF-A0A5E4STS5-F1
#
_entry.id   AF-A0A5E4STS5-F1
#
_cell.length_a   1.000
_cell.length_b   1.000
_cell.length_c   1.000
_cell.angle_alpha   90.00
_cell.angle_beta   90.00
_cell.angle_gamma   90.00
#
_symmetry.space_group_name_H-M   'P 1'
#
loop_
_entity.id
_entity.type
_entity.pdbx_description
1 polymer ?
#
loop_
_entity_poly.entity_id
_entity_poly.type
_entity_poly.pdbx_seq_one_letter_code
_entity_poly.pdbx_strand_id
1 'polypeptide(L)'
;MYLDRPTGERATIALEGVFLQIGLVPNTEWIGGAVSLSRHGEIEVDAKSATSEPGVFAAGDVPTVPFKQIAIAVEKGTEASLGAFERLMLSSVEDNAPAQAAQPALITA
;
A
#
# COMPACT_ATOMS: atom_id res chain seq x y z
N MET A 1 -5.05 -10.31 35.13
CA MET A 1 -4.97 -11.78 35.17
C MET A 1 -4.44 -12.26 33.83
N TYR A 2 -3.43 -13.12 33.81
CA TYR A 2 -2.91 -13.76 32.61
C TYR A 2 -2.83 -15.28 32.82
N LEU A 3 -2.82 -16.03 31.72
CA LEU A 3 -2.60 -17.47 31.72
C LEU A 3 -1.12 -17.73 31.40
N ASP A 4 -0.41 -18.38 32.31
CA ASP A 4 0.91 -18.90 32.05
C ASP A 4 0.78 -20.09 31.08
N ARG A 5 1.37 -20.00 29.88
CA ARG A 5 1.23 -21.05 28.85
C ARG A 5 1.97 -22.34 29.23
N PRO A 6 3.23 -22.32 29.72
CA PRO A 6 3.90 -23.51 30.23
C PRO A 6 3.16 -24.25 31.35
N THR A 7 2.64 -23.53 32.35
CA THR A 7 2.08 -24.18 33.54
C THR A 7 0.56 -24.35 33.50
N GLY A 8 -0.14 -23.57 32.67
CA GLY A 8 -1.59 -23.52 32.63
C GLY A 8 -2.22 -22.78 33.81
N GLU A 9 -1.41 -22.19 34.70
CA GLU A 9 -1.89 -21.48 35.87
C GLU A 9 -2.33 -20.06 35.53
N ARG A 10 -3.31 -19.54 36.29
CA ARG A 10 -3.77 -18.16 36.17
C ARG A 10 -3.12 -17.32 37.25
N ALA A 11 -2.46 -16.25 36.86
CA ALA A 11 -1.80 -15.34 37.78
C ALA A 11 -2.28 -13.90 37.59
N THR A 12 -2.10 -13.08 38.63
CA THR A 12 -2.36 -11.64 38.60
C THR A 12 -1.05 -10.90 38.83
N ILE A 13 -0.84 -9.81 38.10
CA ILE A 13 0.31 -8.93 38.23
C ILE A 13 -0.22 -7.53 38.56
N ALA A 14 0.36 -6.89 39.57
CA ALA A 14 0.04 -5.50 39.91
C ALA A 14 0.85 -4.57 38.99
N LEU A 15 0.14 -3.75 38.20
CA LEU A 15 0.72 -2.79 37.26
C LEU A 15 -0.26 -1.63 37.03
N GLU A 16 0.24 -0.54 36.47
CA GLU A 16 -0.55 0.66 36.16
C GLU A 16 -1.03 0.68 34.70
N GLY A 17 -0.37 -0.06 33.80
CA GLY A 17 -0.72 -0.08 32.38
C GLY A 17 -0.10 -1.25 31.62
N VAL A 18 -0.72 -1.61 30.51
CA VAL A 18 -0.29 -2.67 29.58
C VAL A 18 -0.28 -2.12 28.17
N PHE A 19 0.81 -2.31 27.45
CA PHE A 19 0.95 -1.96 26.03
C PHE A 19 1.07 -3.24 25.21
N LEU A 20 0.10 -3.50 24.35
CA LEU A 20 0.08 -4.67 23.48
C LEU A 20 0.75 -4.34 22.14
N GLN A 21 1.96 -4.85 21.94
CA GLN A 21 2.72 -4.69 20.70
C GLN A 21 3.05 -6.07 20.12
N ILE A 22 2.03 -6.74 19.59
CA ILE A 22 2.12 -8.11 19.02
C ILE A 22 2.22 -8.13 17.49
N GLY A 23 2.32 -6.96 16.85
CA GLY A 23 2.32 -6.79 15.41
C GLY A 23 1.07 -6.07 14.90
N LEU A 24 1.12 -5.64 13.64
CA LEU A 24 0.01 -5.02 12.90
C LEU A 24 -0.39 -5.96 11.77
N VAL A 25 -1.69 -6.14 11.57
CA VAL A 25 -2.24 -6.82 10.39
C VAL A 25 -2.88 -5.76 9.49
N PRO A 26 -2.33 -5.50 8.30
CA PRO A 26 -2.93 -4.56 7.35
C PRO A 26 -4.28 -5.07 6.82
N ASN A 27 -5.23 -4.16 6.58
CA ASN A 27 -6.55 -4.49 6.04
C ASN A 27 -6.52 -4.69 4.52
N THR A 28 -5.73 -5.66 4.05
CA THR A 28 -5.45 -5.91 2.61
C THR A 28 -6.04 -7.21 2.08
N GLU A 29 -6.72 -8.01 2.92
CA GLU A 29 -7.28 -9.32 2.57
C GLU A 29 -8.21 -9.27 1.34
N TRP A 30 -8.94 -8.17 1.18
CA TRP A 30 -9.91 -7.96 0.10
C TRP A 30 -9.26 -7.68 -1.27
N ILE A 31 -7.96 -7.35 -1.32
CA ILE A 31 -7.28 -6.91 -2.55
C ILE A 31 -7.00 -8.09 -3.49
N GLY A 32 -7.01 -9.32 -2.98
CA GLY A 32 -7.00 -10.53 -3.83
C GLY A 32 -5.79 -10.70 -4.74
N GLY A 33 -4.66 -10.06 -4.41
CA GLY A 33 -3.44 -10.08 -5.23
C GLY A 33 -3.43 -9.08 -6.38
N ALA A 34 -4.36 -8.12 -6.41
CA ALA A 34 -4.35 -7.06 -7.41
C ALA A 34 -3.06 -6.23 -7.33
N VAL A 35 -2.47 -6.02 -6.15
CA VAL A 35 -1.16 -5.34 -6.00
C VAL A 35 -0.17 -6.22 -5.24
N SER A 36 1.12 -5.96 -5.42
CA SER A 36 2.19 -6.60 -4.65
C SER A 36 2.06 -6.29 -3.16
N LEU A 37 2.14 -7.35 -2.35
CA LEU A 37 2.12 -7.26 -0.90
C LEU A 37 3.44 -7.78 -0.32
N SER A 38 3.90 -7.15 0.75
CA SER A 38 5.01 -7.65 1.55
C SER A 38 4.63 -8.97 2.24
N ARG A 39 5.62 -9.68 2.78
CA ARG A 39 5.38 -10.91 3.57
C ARG A 39 4.46 -10.72 4.78
N HIS A 40 4.26 -9.48 5.23
CA HIS A 40 3.37 -9.14 6.35
C HIS A 40 2.01 -8.58 5.88
N GLY A 41 1.73 -8.63 4.57
CA GLY A 41 0.46 -8.17 4.00
C GLY A 41 0.38 -6.66 3.75
N GLU A 42 1.47 -5.91 3.87
CA GLU A 42 1.50 -4.47 3.57
C GLU A 42 1.59 -4.24 2.06
N ILE A 43 1.00 -3.16 1.55
CA ILE A 43 1.12 -2.83 0.12
C ILE A 43 2.52 -2.32 -0.16
N GLU A 44 3.22 -2.93 -1.11
CA GLU A 44 4.53 -2.44 -1.56
C GLU A 44 4.33 -1.19 -2.42
N VAL A 45 5.06 -0.12 -2.09
CA VAL A 45 4.99 1.17 -2.78
C VAL A 45 6.37 1.74 -3.09
N ASP A 46 6.43 2.58 -4.11
CA ASP A 46 7.61 3.37 -4.44
C ASP A 46 7.68 4.72 -3.67
N ALA A 47 8.65 5.56 -4.02
CA ALA A 47 8.85 6.89 -3.44
C ALA A 47 7.81 7.94 -3.88
N LYS A 48 6.78 7.57 -4.65
CA LYS A 48 5.62 8.39 -4.97
C LYS A 48 4.33 7.75 -4.45
N SER A 49 4.44 6.76 -3.55
CA SER A 49 3.32 5.97 -3.05
C SER A 49 2.56 5.19 -4.14
N ALA A 50 3.17 4.95 -5.30
CA ALA A 50 2.59 4.14 -6.37
C ALA A 50 2.81 2.64 -6.09
N THR A 51 1.80 1.83 -6.40
CA THR A 51 1.84 0.37 -6.23
C THR A 51 2.36 -0.34 -7.48
N SER A 52 2.40 -1.67 -7.48
CA SER A 52 2.68 -2.47 -8.68
C SER A 52 1.65 -2.29 -9.79
N GLU A 53 0.42 -1.86 -9.46
CA GLU A 53 -0.62 -1.60 -10.45
C GLU A 53 -0.65 -0.13 -10.88
N PRO A 54 -0.51 0.15 -12.18
CA PRO A 54 -0.55 1.53 -12.68
C PRO A 54 -1.85 2.24 -12.33
N GLY A 55 -1.73 3.42 -11.73
CA GLY A 55 -2.89 4.22 -11.33
C GLY A 55 -3.46 3.87 -9.95
N VAL A 56 -2.91 2.85 -9.29
CA VAL A 56 -3.25 2.51 -7.90
C VAL A 56 -2.13 3.01 -6.97
N PHE A 57 -2.53 3.74 -5.93
CA PHE A 57 -1.65 4.33 -4.92
C PHE A 57 -2.10 3.88 -3.53
N ALA A 58 -1.17 3.83 -2.57
CA ALA A 58 -1.48 3.44 -1.20
C ALA A 58 -0.88 4.41 -0.18
N ALA A 59 -1.61 4.67 0.90
CA ALA A 59 -1.24 5.64 1.94
C ALA A 59 -1.73 5.21 3.33
N GLY A 60 -1.17 5.83 4.36
CA GLY A 60 -1.51 5.52 5.75
C GLY A 60 -0.68 4.37 6.32
N ASP A 61 -1.31 3.50 7.10
CA ASP A 61 -0.65 2.36 7.75
C ASP A 61 -0.57 1.11 6.86
N VAL A 62 -1.33 1.07 5.77
CA VAL A 62 -1.42 -0.08 4.86
C VAL A 62 -0.18 -0.32 3.99
N PRO A 63 0.56 0.71 3.49
CA PRO A 63 1.75 0.47 2.71
C PRO A 63 2.97 0.17 3.58
N THR A 64 4.06 -0.25 2.94
CA THR A 64 5.37 -0.46 3.57
C THR A 64 5.97 0.85 4.05
N VAL A 65 5.55 1.31 5.22
CA VAL A 65 6.09 2.48 5.93
C VAL A 65 6.69 2.04 7.26
N PRO A 66 7.88 2.56 7.64
CA PRO A 66 8.62 2.08 8.80
C PRO A 66 7.93 2.38 10.14
N PHE A 67 7.08 3.40 10.18
CA PHE A 67 6.40 3.84 11.40
C PHE A 67 4.93 4.14 11.13
N LYS A 68 4.07 3.76 12.09
CA LYS A 68 2.62 3.85 11.99
C LYS A 68 2.14 4.98 12.91
N GLN A 69 2.20 6.21 12.42
CA GLN A 69 1.89 7.43 13.17
C GLN A 69 1.00 8.34 12.34
N ILE A 70 0.14 9.12 13.00
CA ILE A 70 -0.83 10.00 12.34
C ILE A 70 -0.15 10.95 11.35
N ALA A 71 0.93 11.64 11.77
CA ALA A 71 1.63 12.59 10.92
C ALA A 71 2.22 11.93 9.66
N ILE A 72 2.75 10.71 9.80
CA ILE A 72 3.33 9.94 8.70
C ILE A 72 2.24 9.46 7.75
N ALA A 73 1.10 9.02 8.29
CA ALA A 73 -0.06 8.65 7.49
C ALA A 73 -0.58 9.83 6.65
N VAL A 74 -0.60 11.04 7.24
CA VAL A 74 -1.00 12.27 6.54
C VAL A 74 0.00 12.66 5.45
N GLU A 75 1.31 12.58 5.72
CA GLU A 75 2.36 12.78 4.73
C GLU A 75 2.17 11.83 3.54
N LYS A 76 2.03 10.54 3.80
CA LYS A 76 1.83 9.51 2.77
C LYS A 76 0.54 9.71 1.98
N GLY A 77 -0.52 10.17 2.64
CA GLY A 77 -1.77 10.55 1.97
C GLY A 77 -1.59 11.73 1.02
N THR A 78 -0.76 12.70 1.41
CA THR A 78 -0.43 13.86 0.55
C THR A 78 0.40 13.42 -0.66
N GLU A 79 1.41 12.58 -0.44
CA GLU A 79 2.25 12.01 -1.50
C GLU A 79 1.43 11.20 -2.51
N ALA A 80 0.60 10.25 -2.05
CA ALA A 80 -0.28 9.45 -2.90
C ALA A 80 -1.28 10.31 -3.69
N SER A 81 -1.84 11.35 -3.05
CA SER A 81 -2.77 12.28 -3.71
C SER A 81 -2.09 13.05 -4.85
N LEU A 82 -0.89 13.59 -4.60
CA LEU A 82 -0.11 14.30 -5.63
C LEU A 82 0.37 13.37 -6.74
N GLY A 83 0.78 12.14 -6.41
CA GLY A 83 1.15 11.12 -7.39
C GLY A 83 -0.02 10.73 -8.31
N ALA A 84 -1.22 10.53 -7.73
CA ALA A 84 -2.43 10.29 -8.49
C ALA A 84 -2.80 11.48 -9.39
N PHE A 85 -2.69 12.70 -8.87
CA PHE A 85 -2.94 13.92 -9.64
C PHE A 85 -1.95 14.09 -10.82
N GLU A 86 -0.65 13.90 -10.58
CA GLU A 86 0.39 13.92 -11.61
C GLU A 86 0.06 12.90 -12.73
N ARG A 87 -0.30 11.67 -12.34
CA ARG A 87 -0.71 10.62 -13.29
C ARG A 87 -1.92 11.04 -14.12
N LEU A 88 -2.96 11.60 -13.50
CA LEU A 88 -4.18 12.05 -14.19
C LEU A 88 -3.91 13.17 -15.19
N MET A 89 -3.04 14.11 -14.81
CA MET A 89 -2.62 15.20 -15.70
C MET A 89 -1.83 14.67 -16.91
N LEU A 90 -0.95 13.69 -16.69
CA LEU A 90 -0.15 13.08 -17.76
C LEU A 90 -0.94 12.09 -18.63
N SER A 91 -1.92 11.34 -18.10
CA SER A 91 -2.79 10.46 -18.89
C SER A 91 -3.62 11.21 -19.93
N SER A 92 -3.96 12.48 -19.67
CA SER A 92 -4.70 13.31 -20.64
C SER A 92 -3.96 13.50 -21.97
N VAL A 93 -2.64 13.24 -21.99
CA VAL A 93 -1.77 13.32 -23.17
C VAL A 93 -1.73 11.98 -23.94
N GLU A 94 -1.80 10.84 -23.24
CA GLU A 94 -1.76 9.51 -23.86
C GLU A 94 -3.10 9.12 -24.47
N ASP A 95 -4.22 9.47 -23.83
CA ASP A 95 -5.58 9.22 -24.34
C ASP A 95 -5.96 10.11 -25.54
N ASN A 96 -5.18 11.17 -25.82
CA ASN A 96 -5.34 12.06 -26.98
C ASN A 96 -4.28 11.83 -28.08
N ALA A 97 -3.41 10.83 -27.97
CA ALA A 97 -2.55 10.45 -29.07
C ALA A 97 -3.43 9.84 -30.18
N PRO A 98 -3.46 10.40 -31.41
CA PRO A 98 -4.20 9.76 -32.49
C PRO A 98 -3.62 8.36 -32.66
N ALA A 99 -4.49 7.35 -32.58
CA ALA A 99 -4.13 5.96 -32.84
C ALA A 99 -3.24 5.93 -34.08
N GLN A 100 -1.97 5.56 -33.89
CA GLN A 100 -1.00 5.52 -34.97
C GLN A 100 -1.56 4.54 -36.01
N ALA A 101 -2.08 5.09 -37.11
CA ALA A 101 -2.65 4.32 -38.20
C ALA A 101 -1.57 3.33 -38.64
N ALA A 102 -1.87 2.03 -38.50
CA ALA A 102 -1.04 0.98 -39.02
C ALA A 102 -0.78 1.27 -40.50
N GLN A 103 0.44 1.68 -40.82
CA GLN A 103 0.84 1.86 -42.21
C GLN A 103 0.83 0.47 -42.85
N PRO A 104 0.02 0.23 -43.89
CA PRO A 104 0.06 -1.05 -44.58
C PRO A 104 1.46 -1.22 -45.16
N ALA A 105 2.07 -2.38 -44.88
CA ALA A 105 3.33 -2.76 -45.47
C ALA A 105 3.21 -2.68 -47.00
N LEU A 106 3.93 -1.74 -47.60
CA LEU A 106 4.16 -1.70 -49.03
C LEU A 106 4.90 -2.97 -49.43
N ILE A 107 4.15 -3.96 -49.94
CA ILE A 107 4.73 -5.05 -50.72
C ILE A 107 5.20 -4.42 -52.01
N THR A 108 6.50 -4.16 -52.11
CA THR A 108 7.16 -3.79 -53.36
C THR A 108 7.72 -5.07 -53.99
N ALA A 109 7.11 -5.44 -55.11
CA ALA A 109 7.55 -6.34 -56.20
C ALA A 109 8.17 -7.70 -55.84
#